data_AF-A0A356M6Z3-F1
#
_entry.id   AF-A0A356M6Z3-F1
#
_cell.length_a   1.000
_cell.length_b   1.000
_cell.length_c   1.000
_cell.angle_alpha   90.00
_cell.angle_beta   90.00
_cell.angle_gamma   90.00
#
_symmetry.space_group_name_H-M   'P 1'
#
loop_
_entity.id
_entity.type
_entity.pdbx_description
1 polymer ?
#
loop_
_entity_poly.entity_id
_entity_poly.type
_entity_poly.pdbx_seq_one_letter_code
_entity_poly.pdbx_strand_id
1 'polypeptide(L)'
;MAARLTLLVLNTTLFLTLTTTPVMVSDSVENLLGPFKKLGFPVHEMAMMMSIALRFVPTLLEETDKIMKAQSSRGADYDTGGLVSKARGLVSVLIPLFVSAFKRAEDLAVAMEARCYRGGQGRTRLKIMKYTWLDLVFVIIFLLVAVLLLVLQYLPRS
;
A
#
# COMPACT_ATOMS: atom_id res chain seq x y z
N MET A 1 23.90 -17.24 9.57
CA MET A 1 23.48 -16.29 8.51
C MET A 1 22.27 -16.80 7.72
N ALA A 2 22.28 -18.02 7.17
CA ALA A 2 21.13 -18.59 6.46
C ALA A 2 19.83 -18.58 7.30
N ALA A 3 19.89 -19.03 8.55
CA ALA A 3 18.73 -19.03 9.46
C ALA A 3 18.13 -17.63 9.72
N ARG A 4 18.94 -16.56 9.68
CA ARG A 4 18.46 -15.18 9.89
C ARG A 4 17.70 -14.68 8.66
N LEU A 5 18.22 -14.96 7.47
CA LEU A 5 17.60 -14.56 6.21
C LEU A 5 16.30 -15.32 5.97
N THR A 6 16.26 -16.62 6.25
CA THR A 6 15.03 -17.41 6.13
C THR A 6 13.96 -16.93 7.10
N LEU A 7 14.31 -16.63 8.36
CA LEU A 7 13.35 -16.09 9.33
C LEU A 7 12.80 -14.72 8.90
N LEU A 8 13.65 -13.83 8.38
CA LEU A 8 13.23 -12.51 7.92
C LEU A 8 12.25 -12.60 6.74
N VAL A 9 12.61 -13.38 5.71
CA VAL A 9 11.77 -13.57 4.52
C VAL A 9 10.45 -14.26 4.88
N LEU A 10 10.50 -15.28 5.74
CA LEU A 10 9.30 -15.98 6.19
C LEU A 10 8.39 -15.04 6.99
N ASN A 11 8.97 -14.16 7.82
CA ASN A 11 8.19 -13.20 8.57
C ASN A 11 7.51 -12.15 7.68
N THR A 12 8.26 -11.52 6.78
CA THR A 12 7.72 -10.48 5.89
C THR A 12 6.71 -11.04 4.89
N THR A 13 7.00 -12.19 4.28
CA THR A 13 6.18 -12.71 3.18
C THR A 13 4.99 -13.52 3.68
N LEU A 14 5.19 -14.42 4.65
CA LEU A 14 4.12 -15.31 5.13
C LEU A 14 3.20 -14.61 6.12
N PHE A 15 3.75 -13.92 7.13
CA PHE A 15 2.93 -13.35 8.21
C PHE A 15 2.38 -11.96 7.92
N LEU A 16 2.97 -11.20 6.99
CA LEU A 16 2.54 -9.83 6.71
C LEU A 16 1.84 -9.71 5.34
N THR A 17 2.50 -10.15 4.26
CA THR A 17 1.95 -9.99 2.90
C THR A 17 0.77 -10.93 2.59
N LEU A 18 0.81 -12.19 3.03
CA LEU A 18 -0.20 -13.19 2.65
C LEU A 18 -1.45 -13.19 3.54
N THR A 19 -1.34 -12.75 4.79
CA THR A 19 -2.43 -12.79 5.78
C THR A 19 -3.22 -11.47 5.87
N THR A 20 -2.64 -10.37 5.37
CA THR A 20 -3.18 -9.02 5.56
C THR A 20 -3.49 -8.37 4.22
N THR A 21 -4.71 -7.86 4.06
CA THR A 21 -5.08 -7.13 2.84
C THR A 21 -4.40 -5.76 2.79
N PRO A 22 -4.01 -5.24 1.60
CA PRO A 22 -3.33 -3.95 1.48
C PRO A 22 -4.10 -2.78 2.11
N VAL A 23 -5.45 -2.84 2.07
CA VAL A 23 -6.31 -1.83 2.70
C VAL A 23 -6.15 -1.83 4.23
N MET A 24 -6.04 -3.01 4.85
CA MET A 24 -5.80 -3.10 6.31
C MET A 24 -4.40 -2.64 6.69
N VAL A 25 -3.41 -2.82 5.82
CA VAL A 25 -2.06 -2.27 6.01
C VAL A 25 -2.12 -0.74 6.03
N SER A 26 -2.84 -0.12 5.09
CA SER A 26 -3.04 1.34 5.05
C SER A 26 -3.74 1.86 6.32
N ASP A 27 -4.81 1.20 6.76
CA ASP A 27 -5.52 1.53 8.00
C ASP A 27 -4.59 1.41 9.23
N SER A 28 -3.69 0.43 9.24
CA SER A 28 -2.69 0.25 10.30
C SER A 28 -1.62 1.35 10.29
N VAL A 29 -1.13 1.73 9.11
CA VAL A 29 -0.19 2.86 8.95
C VAL A 29 -0.81 4.16 9.44
N GLU A 30 -2.09 4.40 9.14
CA GLU A 30 -2.80 5.58 9.65
C GLU A 30 -2.82 5.61 11.20
N ASN A 31 -3.13 4.49 11.85
CA ASN A 31 -3.13 4.40 13.31
C ASN A 31 -1.72 4.60 13.90
N LEU A 32 -0.68 4.07 13.26
CA LEU A 32 0.72 4.28 13.64
C LEU A 32 1.17 5.73 13.48
N LEU A 33 0.63 6.43 12.48
CA LEU A 33 0.87 7.87 12.26
C LEU A 33 0.00 8.77 13.15
N GLY A 34 -1.02 8.22 13.82
CA GLY A 34 -1.89 8.90 14.78
C GLY A 34 -1.18 9.84 15.79
N PRO A 35 -0.08 9.46 16.47
CA PRO A 35 0.64 10.35 17.37
C PRO A 35 1.20 11.60 16.69
N PHE A 36 1.55 11.53 15.40
CA PHE A 36 2.03 12.68 14.61
C PHE A 36 0.94 13.70 14.33
N LYS A 37 -0.34 13.36 14.52
CA LYS A 37 -1.45 14.32 14.47
C LYS A 37 -1.25 15.47 15.46
N LYS A 38 -0.66 15.20 16.63
CA LYS A 38 -0.36 16.23 17.64
C LYS A 38 0.73 17.20 17.21
N LEU A 39 1.58 16.80 16.25
CA LEU A 39 2.63 17.63 15.65
C LEU A 39 2.15 18.40 14.41
N GLY A 40 0.83 18.42 14.14
CA GLY A 40 0.24 19.10 12.98
C GLY A 40 0.32 18.30 11.67
N PHE A 41 0.69 17.02 11.72
CA PHE A 41 0.76 16.18 10.52
C PHE A 41 -0.65 15.78 10.02
N PRO A 42 -0.97 15.92 8.72
CA PRO A 42 -2.29 15.60 8.14
C PRO A 42 -2.47 14.09 7.95
N VAL A 43 -2.61 13.37 9.07
CA VAL A 43 -2.71 11.89 9.09
C VAL A 43 -3.93 11.39 8.31
N HIS A 44 -5.07 12.09 8.42
CA HIS A 44 -6.31 11.66 7.80
C HIS A 44 -6.28 11.79 6.28
N GLU A 45 -5.76 12.92 5.78
CA GLU A 45 -5.60 13.18 4.36
C GLU A 45 -4.63 12.17 3.72
N MET A 46 -3.54 11.84 4.41
CA MET A 46 -2.60 10.81 3.97
C MET A 46 -3.25 9.42 3.87
N ALA A 47 -4.04 9.03 4.87
CA ALA A 47 -4.76 7.77 4.83
C ALA A 47 -5.81 7.73 3.72
N MET A 48 -6.52 8.84 3.48
CA MET A 48 -7.43 8.98 2.36
C MET A 48 -6.71 8.79 1.02
N MET A 49 -5.60 9.50 0.80
CA MET A 49 -4.81 9.37 -0.43
C MET A 49 -4.30 7.94 -0.63
N MET A 50 -3.81 7.30 0.43
CA MET A 50 -3.34 5.91 0.37
C MET A 50 -4.47 4.93 0.04
N SER A 51 -5.65 5.10 0.64
CA SER A 51 -6.83 4.26 0.36
C SER A 51 -7.32 4.42 -1.09
N ILE A 52 -7.33 5.64 -1.61
CA ILE A 52 -7.66 5.93 -3.01
C ILE A 52 -6.62 5.28 -3.93
N ALA A 53 -5.33 5.47 -3.65
CA ALA A 53 -4.24 4.90 -4.45
C ALA A 53 -4.34 3.37 -4.52
N LEU A 54 -4.50 2.70 -3.38
CA LEU A 54 -4.64 1.24 -3.32
C LEU A 54 -5.85 0.73 -4.11
N ARG A 55 -6.96 1.48 -4.14
CA ARG A 55 -8.14 1.13 -4.95
C ARG A 55 -7.92 1.39 -6.44
N PHE A 56 -7.12 2.40 -6.79
CA PHE A 56 -6.86 2.76 -8.19
C PHE A 56 -5.76 1.93 -8.84
N VAL A 57 -4.82 1.37 -8.09
CA VAL A 57 -3.75 0.50 -8.63
C VAL A 57 -4.31 -0.64 -9.51
N PRO A 58 -5.28 -1.47 -9.06
CA PRO A 58 -5.85 -2.53 -9.91
C PRO A 58 -6.46 -1.97 -11.19
N THR A 59 -7.21 -0.86 -11.09
CA THR A 59 -7.87 -0.26 -12.25
C THR A 59 -6.88 0.34 -13.25
N LEU A 60 -5.78 0.92 -12.79
CA LEU A 60 -4.73 1.46 -13.64
C LEU A 60 -3.96 0.34 -14.35
N LEU A 61 -3.74 -0.81 -13.70
CA LEU A 61 -3.13 -1.98 -14.32
C LEU A 61 -4.02 -2.53 -15.44
N GLU A 62 -5.32 -2.69 -15.20
CA GLU A 62 -6.27 -3.12 -16.24
C GLU A 62 -6.33 -2.14 -17.42
N GLU A 63 -6.27 -0.84 -17.14
CA GLU A 63 -6.26 0.19 -18.16
C GLU A 63 -4.96 0.20 -18.95
N THR A 64 -3.83 0.02 -18.28
CA THR A 64 -2.52 -0.16 -18.91
C THR A 64 -2.56 -1.35 -19.86
N ASP A 65 -3.08 -2.50 -19.44
CA ASP A 65 -3.22 -3.70 -20.28
C ASP A 65 -4.11 -3.45 -21.50
N LYS A 66 -5.21 -2.72 -21.34
CA LYS A 66 -6.11 -2.35 -22.46
C LYS A 66 -5.41 -1.43 -23.45
N ILE A 67 -4.70 -0.41 -22.96
CA ILE A 67 -3.96 0.54 -23.80
C ILE A 67 -2.83 -0.20 -24.53
N MET A 68 -2.06 -1.04 -23.84
CA MET A 68 -1.00 -1.83 -24.43
C MET A 68 -1.52 -2.70 -25.58
N LYS A 69 -2.59 -3.46 -25.34
CA LYS A 69 -3.22 -4.29 -26.39
C LYS A 69 -3.73 -3.47 -27.58
N ALA A 70 -4.38 -2.34 -27.32
CA ALA A 70 -4.90 -1.46 -28.37
C ALA A 70 -3.77 -0.86 -29.23
N GLN A 71 -2.66 -0.47 -28.60
CA GLN A 71 -1.49 0.06 -29.29
C GLN A 71 -0.71 -1.04 -30.04
N SER A 72 -0.62 -2.26 -29.49
CA SER A 72 -0.07 -3.42 -30.23
C SER A 72 -0.88 -3.72 -31.50
N SER A 73 -2.21 -3.63 -31.45
CA SER A 73 -3.05 -3.77 -32.64
C SER A 73 -2.84 -2.64 -33.67
N ARG A 74 -2.33 -1.48 -33.25
CA ARG A 74 -1.96 -0.36 -34.12
C ARG A 74 -0.50 -0.42 -34.61
N GLY A 75 0.20 -1.53 -34.35
CA GLY A 75 1.57 -1.76 -34.81
C GLY A 75 2.65 -1.19 -33.89
N ALA A 76 2.32 -0.82 -32.66
CA ALA A 76 3.34 -0.48 -31.67
C ALA A 76 4.04 -1.76 -31.19
N ASP A 77 5.32 -1.89 -31.53
CA ASP A 77 6.18 -2.98 -31.08
C ASP A 77 7.01 -2.53 -29.87
N TYR A 78 6.88 -3.28 -28.77
CA TYR A 78 7.53 -2.98 -27.49
C TYR A 78 8.79 -3.81 -27.27
N ASP A 79 8.94 -4.92 -28.00
CA ASP A 79 10.01 -5.88 -27.81
C ASP A 79 11.13 -5.71 -28.84
N THR A 80 10.80 -5.24 -30.04
CA THR A 80 11.75 -5.12 -31.16
C THR A 80 12.32 -3.71 -31.31
N GLY A 81 13.66 -3.58 -31.27
CA GLY A 81 14.40 -2.33 -31.53
C GLY A 81 15.32 -1.86 -30.39
N GLY A 82 16.01 -0.73 -30.60
CA GLY A 82 16.96 -0.15 -29.65
C GLY A 82 16.29 0.54 -28.44
N LEU A 83 17.08 0.97 -27.45
CA LEU A 83 16.59 1.66 -26.24
C LEU A 83 15.66 2.85 -26.54
N VAL A 84 15.93 3.59 -27.62
CA VAL A 84 15.15 4.76 -28.04
C VAL A 84 13.77 4.37 -28.60
N SER A 85 13.65 3.26 -29.33
CA SER A 85 12.35 2.80 -29.84
C SER A 85 11.48 2.27 -28.69
N LYS A 86 12.07 1.56 -27.72
CA LYS A 86 11.38 1.11 -26.50
C LYS A 86 10.87 2.29 -25.67
N ALA A 87 11.69 3.33 -25.49
CA ALA A 87 11.27 4.54 -24.79
C ALA A 87 10.09 5.24 -25.50
N ARG A 88 10.13 5.34 -26.84
CA ARG A 88 9.02 5.91 -27.63
C ARG A 88 7.73 5.07 -27.52
N GLY A 89 7.87 3.74 -27.44
CA GLY A 89 6.74 2.83 -27.18
C GLY A 89 6.11 3.05 -25.80
N LEU A 90 6.91 3.25 -24.75
CA LEU A 90 6.37 3.54 -23.41
C LEU A 90 5.59 4.86 -23.37
N VAL A 91 6.02 5.88 -24.11
CA VAL A 91 5.33 7.18 -24.18
C VAL A 91 3.90 7.04 -24.75
N SER A 92 3.68 6.13 -25.71
CA SER A 92 2.35 5.93 -26.32
C SER A 92 1.32 5.31 -25.36
N VAL A 93 1.79 4.62 -24.31
CA VAL A 93 0.95 4.08 -23.22
C VAL A 93 0.82 5.09 -22.08
N LEU A 94 1.93 5.76 -21.76
CA LEU A 94 2.02 6.68 -20.63
C LEU A 94 1.10 7.90 -20.79
N ILE A 95 1.08 8.53 -21.97
CA ILE A 95 0.25 9.72 -22.20
C ILE A 95 -1.25 9.43 -22.02
N PRO A 96 -1.84 8.41 -22.69
CA PRO A 96 -3.25 8.06 -22.46
C PRO A 96 -3.56 7.68 -21.02
N LEU A 97 -2.66 6.96 -20.34
CA LEU A 97 -2.84 6.56 -18.95
C LEU A 97 -2.90 7.78 -18.03
N PHE A 98 -2.03 8.78 -18.22
CA PHE A 98 -2.07 10.03 -17.45
C PHE A 98 -3.37 10.80 -17.67
N VAL A 99 -3.80 10.96 -18.93
CA VAL A 99 -5.05 11.67 -19.24
C VAL A 99 -6.24 10.98 -18.56
N SER A 100 -6.29 9.65 -18.61
CA SER A 100 -7.35 8.90 -17.93
C SER A 100 -7.28 9.01 -16.40
N ALA A 101 -6.08 8.94 -15.83
CA ALA A 101 -5.87 9.09 -14.39
C ALA A 101 -6.30 10.48 -13.89
N PHE A 102 -5.97 11.55 -14.62
CA PHE A 102 -6.40 12.91 -14.29
C PHE A 102 -7.91 13.06 -14.36
N LYS A 103 -8.53 12.57 -15.43
CA LYS A 103 -10.00 12.59 -15.58
C LYS A 103 -10.68 11.85 -14.42
N ARG A 104 -10.16 10.69 -14.04
CA ARG A 104 -10.68 9.92 -12.90
C ARG A 104 -10.51 10.65 -11.57
N ALA A 105 -9.40 11.37 -11.39
CA ALA A 105 -9.18 12.19 -10.19
C ALA A 105 -10.19 13.35 -10.11
N GLU A 106 -10.48 14.00 -11.24
CA GLU A 106 -11.49 15.06 -11.34
C GLU A 106 -12.91 14.52 -11.07
N ASP A 107 -13.29 13.41 -11.72
CA ASP A 107 -14.58 12.75 -11.48
C ASP A 107 -14.74 12.33 -10.01
N LEU A 108 -13.67 11.83 -9.39
CA LEU A 108 -13.66 11.47 -7.98
C LEU A 108 -13.82 12.71 -7.08
N ALA A 109 -13.10 13.80 -7.36
CA ALA A 109 -13.19 15.04 -6.61
C ALA A 109 -14.63 15.61 -6.66
N VAL A 110 -15.22 15.71 -7.85
CA VAL A 110 -16.60 16.16 -8.03
C VAL A 110 -17.58 15.25 -7.28
N ALA A 111 -17.40 13.93 -7.34
CA ALA A 111 -18.25 12.99 -6.61
C ALA A 111 -18.08 13.10 -5.08
N MET A 112 -16.87 13.40 -4.59
CA MET A 112 -16.60 13.63 -3.18
C MET A 112 -17.27 14.92 -2.68
N GLU A 113 -17.17 16.00 -3.46
CA GLU A 113 -17.83 17.27 -3.16
C GLU A 113 -19.37 17.15 -3.17
N ALA A 114 -19.93 16.44 -4.15
CA ALA A 114 -21.37 16.15 -4.21
C ALA A 114 -21.87 15.36 -2.99
N ARG A 115 -21.01 14.50 -2.42
CA ARG A 115 -21.27 13.78 -1.15
C ARG A 115 -20.95 14.61 0.09
N CYS A 116 -20.79 15.92 -0.06
CA CYS A 116 -20.47 16.87 1.01
C CYS A 116 -19.18 16.53 1.78
N TYR A 117 -18.17 15.95 1.11
CA TYR A 117 -16.87 15.68 1.73
C TYR A 117 -16.10 16.99 1.94
N ARG A 118 -15.99 17.44 3.20
CA ARG A 118 -15.32 18.70 3.60
C ARG A 118 -13.99 18.52 4.37
N GLY A 119 -13.36 17.34 4.27
CA GLY A 119 -12.12 17.03 4.98
C GLY A 119 -12.30 16.34 6.35
N GLY A 120 -11.21 16.22 7.11
CA GLY A 120 -11.07 15.30 8.27
C GLY A 120 -11.59 15.77 9.63
N GLN A 121 -12.12 16.99 9.77
CA GLN A 121 -12.63 17.47 11.07
C GLN A 121 -14.04 16.91 11.35
N GLY A 122 -14.24 16.34 12.55
CA GLY A 122 -15.55 15.86 13.01
C GLY A 122 -16.08 14.57 12.38
N ARG A 123 -15.26 13.82 11.64
CA ARG A 123 -15.69 12.57 10.97
C ARG A 123 -15.74 11.37 11.92
N THR A 124 -16.73 10.49 11.70
CA THR A 124 -16.80 9.15 12.30
C THR A 124 -16.20 8.10 11.37
N ARG A 125 -15.60 7.05 11.94
CA ARG A 125 -15.04 5.92 11.17
C ARG A 125 -16.05 4.79 11.06
N LEU A 126 -16.31 4.33 9.83
CA LEU A 126 -17.19 3.18 9.59
C LEU A 126 -16.50 1.85 9.96
N LYS A 127 -15.21 1.72 9.61
CA LYS A 127 -14.39 0.55 9.94
C LYS A 127 -13.42 0.93 11.05
N ILE A 128 -13.62 0.33 12.23
CA ILE A 128 -12.77 0.53 13.40
C ILE A 128 -12.00 -0.76 13.62
N MET A 129 -10.69 -0.67 13.74
CA MET A 129 -9.85 -1.80 14.12
C MET A 129 -10.09 -2.09 15.61
N LYS A 130 -10.67 -3.26 15.91
CA LYS A 130 -10.91 -3.72 17.29
C LYS A 130 -9.84 -4.73 17.64
N TYR A 131 -9.15 -4.50 18.76
CA TYR A 131 -8.26 -5.50 19.33
C TYR A 131 -9.06 -6.68 19.84
N THR A 132 -8.60 -7.87 19.49
CA THR A 132 -9.16 -9.14 19.93
C THR A 132 -8.29 -9.76 21.01
N TRP A 133 -8.86 -10.71 21.77
CA TRP A 133 -8.11 -11.46 22.79
C TRP A 133 -6.94 -12.25 22.20
N LEU A 134 -7.05 -12.68 20.94
CA LEU A 134 -5.96 -13.31 20.21
C LEU A 134 -4.78 -12.36 20.02
N ASP A 135 -5.03 -11.08 19.75
CA ASP A 135 -3.97 -10.07 19.61
C ASP A 135 -3.21 -9.91 20.93
N LEU A 136 -3.91 -9.93 22.06
CA LEU A 136 -3.30 -9.85 23.39
C LEU A 136 -2.44 -11.08 23.70
N VAL A 137 -2.93 -12.27 23.42
CA VAL A 137 -2.17 -13.53 23.59
C VAL A 137 -0.93 -13.53 22.70
N PHE A 138 -1.05 -13.11 21.44
CA PHE A 138 0.08 -12.99 20.52
C PHE A 138 1.15 -12.02 21.03
N VAL A 139 0.75 -10.84 21.54
CA VAL A 139 1.68 -9.85 22.10
C VAL A 139 2.43 -10.42 23.31
N ILE A 140 1.74 -11.14 24.20
CA ILE A 140 2.36 -11.76 25.38
C ILE A 140 3.37 -12.83 24.98
N ILE A 141 2.99 -13.74 24.07
CA ILE A 141 3.90 -14.79 23.57
C ILE A 141 5.11 -14.17 22.89
N PHE A 142 4.90 -13.14 22.06
CA PHE A 142 5.98 -12.43 21.38
C PHE A 142 6.95 -11.78 22.37
N LEU A 143 6.45 -11.10 23.40
CA LEU A 143 7.28 -10.50 24.46
C LEU A 143 8.07 -11.57 25.23
N LEU A 144 7.44 -12.70 25.59
CA LEU A 144 8.12 -13.79 26.28
C LEU A 144 9.27 -14.38 25.46
N VAL A 145 9.04 -14.63 24.17
CA VAL A 145 10.08 -15.12 23.25
C VAL A 145 11.20 -14.08 23.09
N ALA A 146 10.86 -12.80 22.94
CA ALA A 146 11.85 -11.73 22.81
C ALA A 146 12.73 -11.59 24.05
N VAL A 147 12.13 -11.65 25.25
CA VAL A 147 12.86 -11.61 26.54
C VAL A 147 13.72 -12.86 26.71
N LEU A 148 13.19 -14.05 26.40
CA LEU A 148 13.97 -15.30 26.46
C LEU A 148 15.19 -15.25 25.54
N LEU A 149 15.03 -14.76 24.30
CA LEU A 149 16.14 -14.60 23.38
C LEU A 149 17.17 -13.58 23.88
N LEU A 150 16.72 -12.46 24.45
CA LEU A 150 17.61 -11.47 25.07
C LEU A 150 18.40 -12.07 26.24
N VAL A 151 17.75 -12.82 27.12
CA VAL A 151 18.40 -13.49 28.26
C VAL A 151 19.41 -14.53 27.78
N LEU A 152 19.06 -15.36 26.80
CA LEU A 152 19.98 -16.34 26.21
C LEU A 152 21.16 -15.69 25.47
N GLN A 153 20.99 -14.48 24.95
CA GLN A 153 22.06 -13.71 24.31
C GLN A 153 22.96 -13.00 25.33
N TYR A 154 22.40 -12.58 26.48
CA TYR A 154 23.13 -11.90 27.55
C TYR A 154 23.78 -12.88 28.56
N LEU A 155 23.34 -14.14 28.61
CA LEU A 155 24.02 -15.19 29.36
C LEU A 155 25.29 -15.58 28.57
N PRO A 156 26.50 -15.23 29.06
CA PRO A 156 27.72 -15.52 28.34
C PRO A 156 27.84 -17.03 28.14
N ARG A 157 27.98 -17.45 26.88
CA ARG A 157 28.49 -18.78 26.53
C ARG A 157 29.93 -18.86 27.08
N SER A 158 30.07 -19.36 28.31
CA SER A 158 31.33 -19.86 28.87
C SER A 158 31.68 -21.19 28.22
#